data_AF-A0A0L0MW68-F1
#
_entry.id   AF-A0A0L0MW68-F1
#
_cell.length_a   1.000
_cell.length_b   1.000
_cell.length_c   1.000
_cell.angle_alpha   90.00
_cell.angle_beta   90.00
_cell.angle_gamma   90.00
#
_symmetry.space_group_name_H-M   'P 1'
#
loop_
_entity.id
_entity.type
_entity.pdbx_description
1 polymer ?
#
loop_
_entity_poly.entity_id
_entity_poly.type
_entity_poly.pdbx_seq_one_letter_code
_entity_poly.pdbx_strand_id
1 'polypeptide(L)'
;MNSYKPGCLLTIEDRLPTIQDRQGYRRFAAPHSRAGRPSRAHIQGKPSVRNIFNVGLEEWQPLEGVEYDLIWRQWCLGHLTDEQVVQYLELCKTVLRLNSGIIVINTSGIDLFDHTDSSVTRQDETFQSLFKKAGLKVVRTELQRGFPESSPRKLFPVRMYALKP
;
A
#
# COMPACT_ATOMS: atom_id res chain seq x y z
N MET A 1 -15.90 -17.19 -18.70
CA MET A 1 -15.63 -15.90 -19.38
C MET A 1 -14.79 -15.05 -18.44
N ASN A 2 -13.51 -14.87 -18.77
CA ASN A 2 -12.55 -14.12 -17.96
C ASN A 2 -13.00 -12.66 -17.81
N SER A 3 -13.37 -12.26 -16.59
CA SER A 3 -13.57 -10.86 -16.26
C SER A 3 -12.22 -10.28 -15.85
N TYR A 4 -11.61 -9.55 -16.78
CA TYR A 4 -10.42 -8.75 -16.54
C TYR A 4 -10.78 -7.67 -15.50
N LYS A 5 -10.25 -7.76 -14.28
CA LYS A 5 -10.41 -6.73 -13.25
C LYS A 5 -9.27 -5.71 -13.38
N PRO A 6 -9.55 -4.40 -13.52
CA PRO A 6 -8.52 -3.39 -13.74
C PRO A 6 -7.62 -3.22 -12.50
N GLY A 7 -6.31 -3.27 -12.74
CA GLY A 7 -5.23 -3.30 -11.75
C GLY A 7 -5.21 -2.14 -10.75
N CYS A 8 -4.55 -2.41 -9.62
CA CYS A 8 -4.30 -1.46 -8.55
C CYS A 8 -3.21 -0.49 -9.04
N LEU A 9 -3.48 0.82 -9.04
CA LEU A 9 -2.48 1.81 -9.45
C LEU A 9 -1.42 1.93 -8.33
N LEU A 10 -0.32 1.20 -8.47
CA LEU A 10 0.88 1.41 -7.67
C LEU A 10 1.43 2.81 -7.99
N THR A 11 1.33 3.71 -7.02
CA THR A 11 2.11 4.95 -7.00
C THR A 11 3.27 4.72 -6.05
N ILE A 12 4.47 4.51 -6.60
CA ILE A 12 5.70 4.47 -5.83
C ILE A 12 6.35 5.85 -6.00
N GLU A 13 6.43 6.62 -4.92
CA GLU A 13 7.00 7.98 -4.93
C GLU A 13 8.48 7.95 -4.52
N ASP A 14 9.36 8.41 -5.42
CA ASP A 14 10.82 8.28 -5.30
C ASP A 14 11.50 9.33 -4.42
N ARG A 15 10.76 10.18 -3.70
CA ARG A 15 11.35 11.17 -2.78
C ARG A 15 10.34 11.69 -1.77
N LEU A 16 10.62 11.50 -0.48
CA LEU A 16 10.02 12.32 0.56
C LEU A 16 10.64 13.73 0.49
N PRO A 17 9.87 14.80 0.29
CA PRO A 17 10.40 16.16 0.47
C PRO A 17 10.75 16.38 1.94
N THR A 18 11.80 17.16 2.18
CA THR A 18 12.23 17.60 3.52
C THR A 18 11.07 18.25 4.27
N ILE A 19 11.06 18.05 5.60
CA ILE A 19 9.99 18.39 6.57
C ILE A 19 9.45 19.85 6.49
N GLN A 20 10.11 20.74 5.76
CA GLN A 20 9.77 22.16 5.62
C GLN A 20 8.68 22.47 4.56
N ASP A 21 8.38 21.58 3.61
CA ASP A 21 7.38 21.84 2.53
C ASP A 21 5.93 21.43 2.89
N ARG A 22 5.48 21.78 4.10
CA ARG A 22 4.18 21.34 4.67
C ARG A 22 2.91 21.97 4.07
N GLN A 23 2.97 22.72 2.96
CA GLN A 23 1.76 23.29 2.35
C GLN A 23 1.25 22.55 1.09
N GLY A 24 1.93 21.48 0.64
CA GLY A 24 1.62 20.81 -0.62
C GLY A 24 1.07 19.39 -0.55
N TYR A 25 0.77 18.83 0.63
CA TYR A 25 0.39 17.41 0.78
C TYR A 25 -1.02 17.12 0.22
N ARG A 26 -1.16 17.03 -1.11
CA ARG A 26 -2.35 16.41 -1.72
C ARG A 26 -2.16 14.90 -1.72
N ARG A 27 -2.56 14.26 -0.61
CA ARG A 27 -2.77 12.81 -0.56
C ARG A 27 -3.78 12.45 -1.64
N PHE A 28 -3.35 11.80 -2.71
CA PHE A 28 -4.28 11.12 -3.61
C PHE A 28 -4.63 9.77 -2.96
N ALA A 29 -5.52 9.83 -1.98
CA ALA A 29 -6.24 8.63 -1.55
C ALA A 29 -7.11 8.19 -2.74
N ALA A 30 -6.98 6.93 -3.17
CA ALA A 30 -8.00 6.34 -4.04
C ALA A 30 -9.30 6.25 -3.22
N PRO A 31 -10.38 6.96 -3.60
CA PRO A 31 -11.62 6.89 -2.84
C PRO A 31 -12.32 5.54 -3.08
N HIS A 32 -12.81 4.94 -2.00
CA HIS A 32 -13.60 3.70 -2.00
C HIS A 32 -15.09 3.94 -2.25
N SER A 33 -15.43 4.87 -3.13
CA SER A 33 -16.84 5.10 -3.50
C SER A 33 -16.95 5.43 -4.99
N ARG A 34 -18.11 5.13 -5.58
CA ARG A 34 -18.48 5.35 -7.00
C ARG A 34 -18.25 6.78 -7.54
N ALA A 35 -17.67 7.69 -6.77
CA ALA A 35 -17.21 8.99 -7.24
C ALA A 35 -15.84 8.85 -7.94
N GLY A 36 -15.90 8.71 -9.27
CA GLY A 36 -14.85 9.05 -10.25
C GLY A 36 -13.41 8.67 -9.89
N ARG A 37 -12.92 7.57 -10.49
CA ARG A 37 -11.46 7.37 -10.66
C ARG A 37 -10.86 8.68 -11.20
N PRO A 38 -9.82 9.27 -10.60
CA PRO A 38 -9.01 10.21 -11.35
C PRO A 38 -8.44 9.42 -12.53
N SER A 39 -8.94 9.72 -13.74
CA SER A 39 -8.45 9.06 -14.95
C SER A 39 -6.95 9.34 -15.06
N ARG A 40 -6.17 8.36 -15.54
CA ARG A 40 -4.73 8.45 -15.82
C ARG A 40 -4.31 9.80 -16.43
N ALA A 41 -5.21 10.40 -17.23
CA ALA A 41 -5.08 11.73 -17.81
C ALA A 41 -4.71 12.86 -16.83
N HIS A 42 -5.10 12.78 -15.54
CA HIS A 42 -4.89 13.86 -14.58
C HIS A 42 -3.49 13.88 -13.92
N ILE A 43 -2.73 12.79 -14.07
CA ILE A 43 -1.40 12.63 -13.46
C ILE A 43 -0.30 12.35 -14.50
N GLN A 44 -0.69 11.95 -15.71
CA GLN A 44 0.23 11.73 -16.81
C GLN A 44 0.88 13.07 -17.24
N GLY A 45 2.21 13.08 -17.33
CA GLY A 45 2.98 14.28 -17.69
C GLY A 45 3.36 15.19 -16.53
N LYS A 46 2.99 14.85 -15.28
CA LYS A 46 3.52 15.56 -14.11
C LYS A 46 4.98 15.17 -13.87
N PRO A 47 5.92 16.11 -13.72
CA PRO A 47 7.35 15.80 -13.53
C PRO A 47 7.64 14.92 -12.31
N SER A 48 6.78 14.96 -11.30
CA SER A 48 6.90 14.15 -10.08
C SER A 48 6.41 12.71 -10.23
N VAL A 49 5.69 12.40 -11.30
CA VAL A 49 5.14 11.06 -11.57
C VAL A 49 5.96 10.43 -12.67
N ARG A 50 6.76 9.41 -12.32
CA ARG A 50 7.67 8.74 -13.25
C ARG A 50 6.98 7.59 -13.97
N ASN A 51 6.87 6.46 -13.29
CA ASN A 51 6.36 5.21 -13.86
C ASN A 51 4.96 4.92 -13.32
N ILE A 52 4.05 4.56 -14.23
CA ILE A 52 2.69 4.15 -13.89
C ILE A 52 2.51 2.73 -14.40
N PHE A 53 2.25 1.80 -13.48
CA PHE A 53 1.98 0.40 -13.80
C PHE A 53 0.48 0.13 -13.65
N ASN A 54 -0.13 -0.47 -14.68
CA ASN A 54 -1.53 -0.86 -14.67
C ASN A 54 -1.63 -2.40 -14.65
N VAL A 55 -1.13 -2.98 -13.57
CA VAL A 55 -1.04 -4.44 -13.34
C VAL A 55 -1.50 -4.77 -11.92
N GLY A 56 -1.77 -6.05 -11.65
CA GLY A 56 -1.92 -6.54 -10.28
C GLY A 56 -0.63 -6.39 -9.49
N LEU A 57 -0.70 -6.38 -8.16
CA LEU A 57 0.52 -6.31 -7.33
C LEU A 57 1.28 -7.63 -7.32
N GLU A 58 0.52 -8.72 -7.48
CA GLU A 58 0.99 -10.08 -7.71
C GLU A 58 1.73 -10.24 -9.04
N GLU A 59 1.48 -9.34 -10.00
CA GLU A 59 2.13 -9.31 -11.31
C GLU A 59 3.16 -8.18 -11.45
N TRP A 60 3.22 -7.26 -10.49
CA TRP A 60 4.09 -6.10 -10.59
C TRP A 60 5.56 -6.52 -10.54
N GLN A 61 6.35 -5.98 -11.47
CA GLN A 61 7.79 -6.13 -11.51
C GLN A 61 8.44 -4.76 -11.58
N PRO A 62 9.50 -4.51 -10.79
CA PRO A 62 10.23 -3.27 -10.87
C PRO A 62 11.01 -3.17 -12.18
N LEU A 63 11.29 -1.94 -12.62
CA LEU A 63 12.22 -1.72 -13.73
C LEU A 63 13.66 -1.94 -13.25
N GLU A 64 14.52 -2.35 -14.18
CA GLU A 64 15.93 -2.58 -13.89
C GLU A 64 16.63 -1.31 -13.37
N GLY A 65 17.45 -1.48 -12.34
CA GLY A 65 18.22 -0.38 -11.73
C GLY A 65 17.41 0.60 -10.87
N VAL A 66 16.12 0.34 -10.63
CA VAL A 66 15.30 1.19 -9.75
C VAL A 66 15.56 0.88 -8.28
N GLU A 67 15.66 1.95 -7.49
CA GLU A 67 15.81 1.91 -6.05
C GLU A 67 14.88 2.93 -5.39
N TYR A 68 14.16 2.51 -4.35
CA TYR A 68 13.16 3.29 -3.64
C TYR A 68 13.60 3.62 -2.21
N ASP A 69 13.51 4.90 -1.84
CA ASP A 69 13.61 5.34 -0.44
C ASP A 69 12.39 4.95 0.38
N LEU A 70 11.22 4.93 -0.26
CA LEU A 70 9.94 4.67 0.37
C LEU A 70 9.06 3.85 -0.57
N ILE A 71 8.58 2.72 -0.09
CA ILE A 71 7.50 1.97 -0.73
C ILE A 71 6.26 2.13 0.13
N TRP A 72 5.26 2.85 -0.38
CA TRP A 72 4.01 3.10 0.35
C TRP A 72 2.87 2.24 -0.21
N ARG A 73 2.23 1.46 0.66
CA ARG A 73 1.17 0.52 0.31
C ARG A 73 -0.05 0.75 1.17
N GLN A 74 -1.14 1.20 0.53
CA GLN A 74 -2.34 1.62 1.25
C GLN A 74 -3.62 0.96 0.73
N TRP A 75 -4.28 0.17 1.59
CA TRP A 75 -5.57 -0.50 1.38
C TRP A 75 -5.62 -1.41 0.15
N CYS A 76 -4.55 -2.17 -0.07
CA CYS A 76 -4.47 -3.03 -1.25
C CYS A 76 -3.79 -4.38 -0.98
N LEU A 77 -3.30 -4.64 0.25
CA LEU A 77 -2.83 -5.98 0.67
C LEU A 77 -3.98 -6.96 0.93
N GLY A 78 -5.19 -6.46 1.16
CA GLY A 78 -6.37 -7.31 1.35
C GLY A 78 -6.75 -8.11 0.10
N HIS A 79 -6.35 -7.67 -1.09
CA HIS A 79 -6.64 -8.38 -2.35
C HIS A 79 -5.63 -9.47 -2.71
N LEU A 80 -4.56 -9.62 -1.93
CA LEU A 80 -3.54 -10.64 -2.14
C LEU A 80 -3.76 -11.81 -1.18
N THR A 81 -3.41 -13.03 -1.60
CA THR A 81 -3.26 -14.16 -0.67
C THR A 81 -2.06 -13.93 0.24
N ASP A 82 -1.96 -14.71 1.33
CA ASP A 82 -0.84 -14.61 2.26
C ASP A 82 0.51 -14.88 1.57
N GLU A 83 0.55 -15.88 0.68
CA GLU A 83 1.73 -16.22 -0.11
C GLU A 83 2.12 -15.07 -1.05
N GLN A 84 1.13 -14.46 -1.71
CA GLN A 84 1.37 -13.31 -2.58
C GLN A 84 1.82 -12.07 -1.81
N VAL A 85 1.33 -11.85 -0.58
CA VAL A 85 1.84 -10.79 0.30
C VAL A 85 3.32 -11.02 0.62
N VAL A 86 3.71 -12.23 0.98
CA VAL A 86 5.12 -12.55 1.28
C VAL A 86 5.99 -12.33 0.05
N GLN A 87 5.62 -12.89 -1.12
CA GLN A 87 6.36 -12.72 -2.37
C GLN A 87 6.49 -11.25 -2.78
N TYR A 88 5.41 -10.48 -2.66
CA TYR A 88 5.41 -9.05 -2.95
C TYR A 88 6.35 -8.29 -2.00
N LEU A 89 6.31 -8.57 -0.71
CA LEU A 89 7.19 -7.93 0.28
C LEU A 89 8.65 -8.32 0.06
N GLU A 90 8.92 -9.57 -0.34
CA GLU A 90 10.25 -10.01 -0.74
C GLU A 90 10.77 -9.27 -1.96
N LEU A 91 9.93 -9.10 -2.98
CA LEU A 91 10.24 -8.29 -4.15
C LEU A 91 10.50 -6.82 -3.78
N CYS A 92 9.71 -6.24 -2.88
CA CYS A 92 9.96 -4.87 -2.41
C CYS A 92 11.35 -4.70 -1.79
N LYS A 93 11.89 -5.71 -1.10
CA LYS A 93 13.25 -5.63 -0.53
C LYS A 93 14.33 -5.48 -1.60
N THR A 94 14.16 -6.07 -2.77
CA THR A 94 15.22 -6.08 -3.82
C THR A 94 15.41 -4.71 -4.47
N VAL A 95 14.42 -3.84 -4.34
CA VAL A 95 14.42 -2.47 -4.89
C VAL A 95 14.33 -1.40 -3.82
N LEU A 96 14.52 -1.77 -2.55
CA LEU A 96 14.54 -0.83 -1.45
C LEU A 96 15.97 -0.30 -1.25
N ARG A 97 16.13 1.00 -1.04
CA ARG A 97 17.45 1.59 -0.79
C ARG A 97 18.11 0.93 0.41
N LEU A 98 19.33 0.47 0.19
CA LEU A 98 20.11 -0.20 1.24
C LEU A 98 20.29 0.74 2.44
N ASN A 99 20.08 0.21 3.66
CA ASN A 99 20.19 0.88 4.95
C ASN A 99 19.14 1.97 5.27
N SER A 100 18.72 2.79 4.30
CA SER A 100 17.82 3.92 4.54
C SER A 100 16.36 3.65 4.18
N GLY A 101 16.08 2.76 3.24
CA GLY A 101 14.74 2.59 2.71
C GLY A 101 13.73 2.00 3.72
N ILE A 102 12.46 2.37 3.54
CA ILE A 102 11.36 1.95 4.41
C ILE A 102 10.18 1.48 3.56
N ILE A 103 9.54 0.38 3.97
CA ILE A 103 8.23 -0.03 3.44
C ILE A 103 7.16 0.40 4.44
N VAL A 104 6.18 1.18 4.00
CA VAL A 104 5.03 1.57 4.81
C VAL A 104 3.78 0.88 4.31
N ILE A 105 3.08 0.20 5.20
CA ILE A 105 1.83 -0.48 4.90
C ILE A 105 0.76 -0.06 5.88
N ASN A 106 -0.49 -0.03 5.44
CA ASN A 106 -1.62 0.04 6.36
C ASN A 106 -2.50 -1.22 6.29
N THR A 107 -3.10 -1.53 7.42
CA THR A 107 -3.96 -2.69 7.61
C THR A 107 -5.14 -2.30 8.47
N SER A 108 -6.19 -3.10 8.44
CA SER A 108 -7.36 -2.83 9.28
C SER A 108 -8.11 -4.11 9.58
N GLY A 109 -8.69 -4.15 10.77
CA GLY A 109 -9.79 -5.05 11.10
C GLY A 109 -9.36 -6.41 11.63
N ILE A 110 -10.21 -7.37 11.33
CA ILE A 110 -10.12 -8.77 11.75
C ILE A 110 -9.95 -9.66 10.51
N ASP A 111 -9.47 -10.89 10.68
CA ASP A 111 -9.41 -11.89 9.61
C ASP A 111 -10.83 -12.18 9.12
N LEU A 112 -11.25 -11.47 8.07
CA LEU A 112 -12.60 -11.51 7.53
C LEU A 112 -12.52 -11.25 6.03
N PHE A 113 -13.20 -12.11 5.28
CA PHE A 113 -13.34 -11.94 3.84
C PHE A 113 -14.59 -11.09 3.53
N ASP A 114 -14.41 -10.04 2.73
CA ASP A 114 -15.50 -9.28 2.15
C ASP A 114 -15.78 -9.78 0.72
N HIS A 115 -16.95 -10.38 0.55
CA HIS A 115 -17.40 -10.87 -0.75
C HIS A 115 -17.70 -9.75 -1.76
N THR A 116 -17.95 -8.53 -1.29
CA THR A 116 -18.35 -7.37 -2.11
C THR A 116 -17.19 -6.89 -2.97
N ASP A 117 -15.99 -6.79 -2.39
CA ASP A 117 -14.79 -6.33 -3.08
C ASP A 117 -13.74 -7.44 -3.27
N SER A 118 -14.03 -8.66 -2.80
CA SER A 118 -13.10 -9.81 -2.85
C SER A 118 -11.79 -9.50 -2.15
N SER A 119 -11.87 -9.00 -0.91
CA SER A 119 -10.71 -8.66 -0.08
C SER A 119 -10.76 -9.36 1.27
N VAL A 120 -9.59 -9.51 1.89
CA VAL A 120 -9.42 -10.02 3.24
C VAL A 120 -8.89 -8.87 4.12
N THR A 121 -9.67 -8.44 5.10
CA THR A 121 -9.11 -7.73 6.25
C THR A 121 -8.33 -8.73 7.09
N ARG A 122 -7.21 -8.32 7.69
CA ARG A 122 -6.43 -9.20 8.56
C ARG A 122 -6.11 -8.54 9.90
N GLN A 123 -6.03 -9.36 10.94
CA GLN A 123 -5.57 -9.00 12.27
C GLN A 123 -4.07 -8.64 12.24
N ASP A 124 -3.64 -7.99 13.33
CA ASP A 124 -2.28 -7.54 13.54
C ASP A 124 -1.30 -8.72 13.53
N GLU A 125 -1.65 -9.79 14.23
CA GLU A 125 -0.84 -11.00 14.40
C GLU A 125 -0.56 -11.69 13.06
N THR A 126 -1.59 -11.78 12.20
CA THR A 126 -1.47 -12.35 10.85
C THR A 126 -0.48 -11.53 10.03
N PHE A 127 -0.61 -10.21 10.05
CA PHE A 127 0.32 -9.32 9.34
C PHE A 127 1.75 -9.39 9.87
N GLN A 128 1.95 -9.39 11.20
CA GLN A 128 3.27 -9.56 11.80
C GLN A 128 3.92 -10.89 11.41
N SER A 129 3.14 -11.98 11.33
CA SER A 129 3.61 -13.28 10.85
C SER A 129 4.06 -13.21 9.38
N LEU A 130 3.31 -12.53 8.51
CA LEU A 130 3.67 -12.32 7.11
C LEU A 130 4.94 -11.49 6.95
N PHE A 131 5.13 -10.44 7.75
CA PHE A 131 6.37 -9.64 7.72
C PHE A 131 7.57 -10.48 8.11
N LYS A 132 7.43 -11.28 9.18
CA LYS A 132 8.48 -12.19 9.63
C LYS A 132 8.82 -13.23 8.56
N LYS A 133 7.82 -13.82 7.90
CA LYS A 133 8.01 -14.76 6.78
C LYS A 133 8.78 -14.11 5.62
N ALA A 134 8.45 -12.86 5.29
CA ALA A 134 9.15 -12.07 4.29
C ALA A 134 10.54 -11.56 4.76
N GLY A 135 11.00 -11.91 5.96
CA GLY A 135 12.27 -11.44 6.51
C GLY A 135 12.31 -9.92 6.74
N LEU A 136 11.19 -9.33 7.13
CA LEU A 136 11.06 -7.92 7.48
C LEU A 136 10.80 -7.75 8.98
N LYS A 137 11.30 -6.65 9.54
CA LYS A 137 11.10 -6.23 10.93
C LYS A 137 10.26 -4.98 10.98
N VAL A 138 9.33 -4.93 11.94
CA VAL A 138 8.57 -3.72 12.25
C VAL A 138 9.47 -2.77 13.02
N VAL A 139 9.76 -1.60 12.45
CA VAL A 139 10.54 -0.54 13.12
C VAL A 139 9.66 0.51 13.79
N ARG A 140 8.41 0.64 13.34
CA ARG A 140 7.40 1.50 13.96
C ARG A 140 6.00 1.00 13.60
N THR A 141 5.07 1.13 14.55
CA THR A 141 3.64 0.96 14.30
C THR A 141 2.86 2.12 14.91
N GLU A 142 1.75 2.50 14.28
CA GLU A 142 0.88 3.56 14.77
C GLU A 142 -0.59 3.30 14.36
N LEU A 143 -1.53 3.49 15.29
CA LEU A 143 -2.96 3.49 14.97
C LEU A 143 -3.35 4.85 14.38
N GLN A 144 -4.03 4.85 13.24
CA GLN A 144 -4.50 6.07 12.61
C GLN A 144 -5.67 6.66 13.42
N ARG A 145 -5.50 7.92 13.82
CA ARG A 145 -6.49 8.68 14.59
C ARG A 145 -7.51 9.36 13.68
N GLY A 146 -8.64 9.75 14.25
CA GLY A 146 -9.67 10.55 13.57
C GLY A 146 -10.66 9.73 12.75
N PHE A 147 -10.63 8.39 12.85
CA PHE A 147 -11.68 7.55 12.29
C PHE A 147 -12.90 7.50 13.21
N PRO A 148 -14.13 7.36 12.67
CA PRO A 148 -15.32 7.22 13.49
C PRO A 148 -15.33 5.88 14.25
N GLU A 149 -15.45 5.95 15.57
CA GLU A 149 -15.47 4.78 16.46
C GLU A 149 -16.89 4.39 16.88
N SER A 150 -17.88 5.26 16.62
CA SER A 150 -19.28 5.09 17.02
C SER A 150 -20.21 4.72 15.87
N SER A 151 -21.21 3.88 16.16
CA SER A 151 -22.29 3.54 15.23
C SER A 151 -23.08 4.79 14.77
N PRO A 152 -23.65 4.80 13.54
CA PRO A 152 -23.65 3.74 12.53
C PRO A 152 -22.42 3.77 11.59
N ARG A 153 -21.46 4.68 11.80
CA ARG A 153 -20.31 4.90 10.91
C ARG A 153 -19.01 4.26 11.41
N LYS A 154 -19.09 3.32 12.33
CA LYS A 154 -17.93 2.66 12.92
C LYS A 154 -17.08 2.01 11.83
N LEU A 155 -15.81 2.40 11.76
CA LEU A 155 -14.83 1.78 10.87
C LEU A 155 -13.89 0.88 11.66
N PHE A 156 -13.28 -0.09 10.97
CA PHE A 156 -12.20 -0.86 11.56
C PHE A 156 -11.03 0.04 11.92
N PRO A 157 -10.34 -0.20 13.05
CA PRO A 157 -9.12 0.52 13.36
C PRO A 157 -8.10 0.26 12.26
N VAL A 158 -7.47 1.34 11.78
CA VAL A 158 -6.41 1.26 10.76
C VAL A 158 -5.07 1.37 11.47
N ARG A 159 -4.23 0.35 11.30
CA ARG A 159 -2.85 0.33 11.80
C ARG A 159 -1.88 0.54 10.67
N MET A 160 -0.87 1.36 10.90
CA MET A 160 0.25 1.57 9.99
C MET A 160 1.49 0.88 10.53
N TYR A 161 2.30 0.31 9.65
CA TYR A 161 3.60 -0.27 9.98
C TYR A 161 4.67 0.31 9.06
N ALA A 162 5.81 0.66 9.64
CA ALA A 162 7.04 0.88 8.93
C ALA A 162 7.91 -0.37 9.08
N LEU A 163 8.37 -0.91 7.96
CA LEU A 163 9.14 -2.15 7.87
C LEU A 163 10.52 -1.88 7.29
N LYS A 164 11.50 -2.66 7.76
CA LYS A 164 12.86 -2.74 7.21
C LYS A 164 13.32 -4.21 7.11
N PRO A 165 14.22 -4.56 6.18
CA PRO A 165 14.93 -5.84 6.21
C PRO A 165 15.66 -6.10 7.54
#